data_AF-A0A4P2R5Z0-F1
#
_entry.id   AF-A0A4P2R5Z0-F1
#
_cell.length_a   1.000
_cell.length_b   1.000
_cell.length_c   1.000
_cell.angle_alpha   90.00
_cell.angle_beta   90.00
_cell.angle_gamma   90.00
#
_symmetry.space_group_name_H-M   'P 1'
#
loop_
_entity.id
_entity.type
_entity.pdbx_description
1 polymer ?
#
loop_
_entity_poly.entity_id
_entity_poly.type
_entity_poly.pdbx_seq_one_letter_code
_entity_poly.pdbx_strand_id
1 'polypeptide(L)'
;MNLRFSPFLRLVLIAAGCLASCGDGERDSTPGGSASGGGAGGGGAGLGGGGSAGAAPPGSTGVGGGATASGTTASGTTASGTTASGATSGGGGAEAVAPGILKRAEGKLAESGLTVVSYGGYLNGESFQQDAIVSFGGYQYTAFWNTNRNVVLARRQLPARPGGAAGEWQKFDFKDYRLSADDAHNTISLGIAPGDGTLHLAFDHHGSTLHYRRSVTGLLTDPEGTAWAAASFGAVSSALVGSTTVTLVTYPRFVTEPGGDKLLLSARIGESGSGDEHLWEYDTTAHAWSALGEYIEGTDASINAYLHGLAYTRGGSRLHAAWCWRDTPNATTNHDLLYVYSDDHGRTWHNNAGEKVATTGASFVTRSTKGLSVWAIGQNRGLINQEHMTVDESGRVHVLLSHLPDAAADDANFTNARARSEFFHYVRDPEGTWTRHGLGLRAIENFRGKLAISSTENVYAILPDLRIAGASPSDGYATWTLLDASDAGRFFSDPLIDAARLEASDELTVYYPERGSVNIWGLEYSLK
;
A
#
# COMPACT_ATOMS: atom_id res chain seq x y z
N MET A 1 8.28 -59.25 -44.91
CA MET A 1 7.17 -59.04 -45.87
C MET A 1 6.46 -57.75 -45.46
N ASN A 2 6.61 -56.69 -46.26
CA ASN A 2 6.04 -55.33 -46.20
C ASN A 2 5.48 -54.78 -44.87
N LEU A 3 6.25 -53.87 -44.26
CA LEU A 3 5.76 -52.83 -43.36
C LEU A 3 4.81 -51.87 -44.09
N ARG A 4 3.81 -51.34 -43.38
CA ARG A 4 3.07 -50.13 -43.79
C ARG A 4 3.37 -48.99 -42.81
N PHE A 5 3.83 -47.86 -43.34
CA PHE A 5 3.99 -46.58 -42.64
C PHE A 5 2.83 -45.62 -42.99
N SER A 6 2.33 -44.88 -42.00
CA SER A 6 1.68 -43.56 -42.17
C SER A 6 1.41 -42.91 -40.80
N PRO A 7 1.19 -41.58 -40.72
CA PRO A 7 2.18 -40.77 -40.00
C PRO A 7 1.61 -39.80 -38.97
N PHE A 8 2.25 -39.71 -37.80
CA PHE A 8 2.07 -38.58 -36.89
C PHE A 8 3.42 -38.12 -36.32
N LEU A 9 4.07 -37.21 -37.05
CA LEU A 9 5.13 -36.36 -36.52
C LEU A 9 4.88 -34.93 -37.00
N ARG A 10 4.19 -34.15 -36.17
CA ARG A 10 4.25 -32.68 -36.19
C ARG A 10 4.75 -32.24 -34.83
N LEU A 11 6.07 -32.05 -34.75
CA LEU A 11 6.73 -31.39 -33.63
C LEU A 11 6.25 -29.94 -33.60
N VAL A 12 5.81 -29.46 -32.43
CA VAL A 12 5.40 -28.07 -32.24
C VAL A 12 6.63 -27.19 -32.12
N LEU A 13 6.94 -26.45 -33.20
CA LEU A 13 7.56 -25.13 -33.13
C LEU A 13 6.46 -24.08 -33.37
N ILE A 14 6.74 -22.81 -33.03
CA ILE A 14 5.82 -21.65 -32.91
C ILE A 14 5.23 -21.59 -31.48
N ALA A 15 5.36 -20.50 -30.70
CA ALA A 15 5.95 -19.17 -30.98
C ALA A 15 6.85 -18.68 -29.83
N ALA A 16 8.05 -18.24 -30.16
CA ALA A 16 8.67 -17.10 -29.47
C ALA A 16 8.21 -15.85 -30.22
N GLY A 17 7.40 -14.99 -29.58
CA GLY A 17 6.82 -13.83 -30.28
C GLY A 17 5.55 -13.24 -29.67
N CYS A 18 5.49 -13.04 -28.35
CA CYS A 18 4.51 -12.18 -27.65
C CYS A 18 5.15 -11.58 -26.39
N LEU A 19 6.20 -10.78 -26.57
CA LEU A 19 6.86 -10.01 -25.50
C LEU A 19 7.21 -8.60 -26.02
N ALA A 20 6.17 -7.81 -26.30
CA ALA A 20 6.22 -6.36 -26.51
C ALA A 20 4.80 -5.80 -26.68
N SER A 21 4.12 -5.44 -25.58
CA SER A 21 3.01 -4.46 -25.54
C SER A 21 2.48 -4.27 -24.11
N CYS A 22 3.31 -3.70 -23.22
CA CYS A 22 2.85 -3.17 -21.92
C CYS A 22 3.30 -1.71 -21.85
N GLY A 23 2.49 -0.85 -22.49
CA GLY A 23 2.78 0.52 -22.87
C GLY A 23 1.88 0.84 -24.07
N ASP A 24 1.11 1.92 -23.96
CA ASP A 24 0.00 2.32 -24.85
C ASP A 24 -1.24 1.40 -24.79
N GLY A 25 -2.36 1.89 -24.21
CA GLY A 25 -3.55 1.05 -24.07
C GLY A 25 -4.85 1.65 -23.49
N GLU A 26 -4.84 2.79 -22.79
CA GLU A 26 -6.09 3.49 -22.47
C GLU A 26 -6.63 4.16 -23.74
N ARG A 27 -7.83 3.74 -24.19
CA ARG A 27 -8.58 4.40 -25.25
C ARG A 27 -9.72 5.18 -24.63
N ASP A 28 -9.85 6.46 -24.99
CA ASP A 28 -10.96 7.32 -24.60
C ASP A 28 -12.33 6.63 -24.75
N SER A 29 -12.96 6.31 -23.63
CA SER A 29 -14.35 5.84 -23.57
C SER A 29 -15.31 7.03 -23.60
N THR A 30 -15.43 7.68 -24.76
CA THR A 30 -16.47 8.70 -24.97
C THR A 30 -17.87 8.06 -24.85
N PRO A 31 -18.81 8.63 -24.07
CA PRO A 31 -20.14 8.04 -23.91
C PRO A 31 -20.93 8.06 -25.22
N GLY A 32 -21.43 6.91 -25.63
CA GLY A 32 -22.30 6.76 -26.81
C GLY A 32 -23.67 7.41 -26.59
N GLY A 33 -23.78 8.71 -26.89
CA GLY A 33 -25.04 9.45 -26.87
C GLY A 33 -26.03 8.96 -27.93
N SER A 34 -27.25 8.63 -27.51
CA SER A 34 -28.33 8.18 -28.38
C SER A 34 -28.75 9.24 -29.39
N ALA A 35 -28.86 8.86 -30.67
CA ALA A 35 -29.31 9.76 -31.73
C ALA A 35 -30.83 9.98 -31.71
N SER A 36 -31.26 11.23 -31.54
CA SER A 36 -32.58 11.73 -31.98
C SER A 36 -32.39 13.14 -32.55
N GLY A 37 -32.62 13.31 -33.85
CA GLY A 37 -32.22 14.52 -34.58
C GLY A 37 -33.23 15.68 -34.51
N GLY A 38 -32.79 16.85 -34.99
CA GLY A 38 -33.67 17.98 -35.28
C GLY A 38 -32.98 19.34 -35.33
N GLY A 39 -33.11 20.05 -36.45
CA GLY A 39 -33.23 21.52 -36.45
C GLY A 39 -31.95 22.39 -36.42
N ALA A 40 -31.47 22.72 -37.62
CA ALA A 40 -31.00 24.04 -38.08
C ALA A 40 -30.74 25.21 -37.10
N GLY A 41 -29.65 25.97 -37.36
CA GLY A 41 -29.77 27.44 -37.36
C GLY A 41 -28.65 28.31 -36.75
N GLY A 42 -27.63 28.64 -37.55
CA GLY A 42 -27.17 30.02 -37.76
C GLY A 42 -26.63 30.91 -36.61
N GLY A 43 -25.31 31.17 -36.66
CA GLY A 43 -24.79 32.55 -36.77
C GLY A 43 -24.38 33.32 -35.49
N GLY A 44 -23.41 34.22 -35.66
CA GLY A 44 -23.32 35.45 -34.85
C GLY A 44 -22.04 35.69 -34.04
N ALA A 45 -21.12 36.46 -34.61
CA ALA A 45 -19.91 37.00 -33.99
C ALA A 45 -20.14 37.90 -32.75
N GLY A 46 -19.08 38.11 -31.95
CA GLY A 46 -19.05 39.11 -30.88
C GLY A 46 -17.65 39.33 -30.26
N LEU A 47 -16.90 40.31 -30.78
CA LEU A 47 -15.64 40.81 -30.19
C LEU A 47 -15.94 41.89 -29.12
N GLY A 48 -15.07 42.04 -28.12
CA GLY A 48 -15.11 43.20 -27.21
C GLY A 48 -14.06 43.14 -26.10
N GLY A 49 -12.96 43.87 -26.24
CA GLY A 49 -11.94 44.04 -25.18
C GLY A 49 -11.98 45.45 -24.57
N GLY A 50 -11.24 45.65 -23.47
CA GLY A 50 -11.03 46.97 -22.86
C GLY A 50 -10.07 46.92 -21.66
N GLY A 51 -9.02 47.77 -21.68
CA GLY A 51 -8.30 48.18 -20.47
C GLY A 51 -9.06 49.28 -19.70
N SER A 52 -8.51 49.95 -18.69
CA SER A 52 -7.11 50.05 -18.25
C SER A 52 -6.97 50.64 -16.83
N ALA A 53 -5.76 50.50 -16.26
CA ALA A 53 -5.08 51.46 -15.36
C ALA A 53 -5.78 52.02 -14.08
N GLY A 54 -5.36 51.50 -12.92
CA GLY A 54 -4.46 52.19 -11.96
C GLY A 54 -4.91 53.44 -11.18
N ALA A 55 -4.84 53.36 -9.84
CA ALA A 55 -4.56 54.50 -8.95
C ALA A 55 -4.12 54.06 -7.53
N ALA A 56 -3.11 54.73 -6.96
CA ALA A 56 -2.71 54.75 -5.54
C ALA A 56 -1.78 55.98 -5.33
N PRO A 57 -1.44 56.41 -4.09
CA PRO A 57 -2.13 56.37 -2.80
C PRO A 57 -2.41 57.81 -2.31
N PRO A 58 -2.47 58.13 -0.98
CA PRO A 58 -1.25 58.63 -0.31
C PRO A 58 -1.09 58.25 1.20
N GLY A 59 0.10 58.52 1.77
CA GLY A 59 0.36 58.57 3.23
C GLY A 59 0.07 59.96 3.83
N SER A 60 0.51 60.38 5.03
CA SER A 60 1.43 59.82 6.06
C SER A 60 1.32 60.64 7.39
N THR A 61 2.30 60.57 8.31
CA THR A 61 2.45 61.27 9.64
C THR A 61 1.66 60.66 10.82
N GLY A 62 2.04 60.72 12.11
CA GLY A 62 3.21 61.26 12.85
C GLY A 62 2.83 61.66 14.30
N VAL A 63 3.67 61.79 15.36
CA VAL A 63 5.11 61.52 15.63
C VAL A 63 5.34 61.40 17.18
N GLY A 64 6.13 60.42 17.67
CA GLY A 64 6.74 60.40 19.04
C GLY A 64 5.85 59.92 20.20
N GLY A 65 6.37 59.50 21.37
CA GLY A 65 7.75 59.33 21.83
C GLY A 65 7.83 59.33 23.38
N GLY A 66 8.77 58.63 24.00
CA GLY A 66 9.00 58.69 25.46
C GLY A 66 9.40 57.35 26.10
N ALA A 67 10.60 57.29 26.67
CA ALA A 67 11.15 56.10 27.33
C ALA A 67 11.12 56.24 28.85
N THR A 68 11.23 55.12 29.57
CA THR A 68 12.06 55.02 30.77
C THR A 68 12.55 53.59 30.96
N ALA A 69 13.81 53.45 31.32
CA ALA A 69 14.45 52.18 31.65
C ALA A 69 14.72 52.09 33.15
N SER A 70 14.77 50.87 33.67
CA SER A 70 15.64 50.53 34.79
C SER A 70 16.17 49.12 34.55
N GLY A 71 17.45 48.92 34.82
CA GLY A 71 18.10 47.63 34.68
C GLY A 71 19.11 47.43 35.80
N THR A 72 19.59 46.21 35.96
CA THR A 72 20.75 45.94 36.81
C THR A 72 21.64 44.88 36.16
N THR A 73 22.89 45.27 35.94
CA THR A 73 24.08 44.47 35.68
C THR A 73 24.51 43.74 36.97
N ALA A 74 25.45 42.79 37.01
CA ALA A 74 26.10 41.91 36.02
C ALA A 74 26.92 40.86 36.80
N SER A 75 27.38 39.80 36.14
CA SER A 75 28.78 39.32 36.20
C SER A 75 28.91 38.02 35.41
N GLY A 76 30.04 37.85 34.71
CA GLY A 76 30.37 36.61 34.03
C GLY A 76 31.55 35.92 34.70
N THR A 77 31.62 34.60 34.57
CA THR A 77 32.84 33.84 34.82
C THR A 77 32.96 32.75 33.74
N THR A 78 34.03 32.80 32.96
CA THR A 78 34.41 31.71 32.04
C THR A 78 35.04 30.56 32.82
N ALA A 79 34.49 29.36 32.68
CA ALA A 79 35.14 28.13 33.14
C ALA A 79 34.92 27.00 32.12
N SER A 80 35.97 26.70 31.36
CA SER A 80 36.08 25.47 30.57
C SER A 80 36.22 24.27 31.52
N GLY A 81 35.28 23.34 31.50
CA GLY A 81 35.30 22.12 32.32
C GLY A 81 34.76 20.93 31.54
N THR A 82 35.66 20.08 31.05
CA THR A 82 35.30 18.85 30.34
C THR A 82 34.78 17.80 31.33
N THR A 83 33.47 17.57 31.35
CA THR A 83 32.88 16.44 32.10
C THR A 83 32.08 15.55 31.15
N ALA A 84 32.68 14.42 30.77
CA ALA A 84 31.95 13.33 30.14
C ALA A 84 30.97 12.75 31.17
N SER A 85 29.68 13.04 30.98
CA SER A 85 28.59 12.38 31.71
C SER A 85 28.00 11.32 30.78
N GLY A 86 28.37 10.05 31.00
CA GLY A 86 27.79 8.93 30.29
C GLY A 86 26.34 8.74 30.72
N ALA A 87 25.40 9.31 29.98
CA ALA A 87 23.98 9.01 30.11
C ALA A 87 23.68 7.70 29.37
N THR A 88 23.80 6.57 30.07
CA THR A 88 23.25 5.29 29.59
C THR A 88 21.72 5.36 29.63
N SER A 89 21.11 5.82 28.53
CA SER A 89 19.68 5.64 28.29
C SER A 89 19.42 4.15 28.08
N GLY A 90 18.80 3.51 29.07
CA GLY A 90 18.40 2.11 28.99
C GLY A 90 17.22 1.92 28.04
N GLY A 91 17.50 1.87 26.74
CA GLY A 91 16.65 1.14 25.80
C GLY A 91 16.85 -0.35 26.05
N GLY A 92 15.76 -1.10 26.24
CA GLY A 92 15.78 -2.56 26.31
C GLY A 92 16.00 -3.18 24.93
N GLY A 93 17.15 -2.90 24.32
CA GLY A 93 17.52 -3.47 23.03
C GLY A 93 17.60 -4.99 23.15
N ALA A 94 16.80 -5.70 22.36
CA ALA A 94 17.00 -7.12 22.13
C ALA A 94 18.44 -7.34 21.63
N GLU A 95 19.05 -8.46 22.03
CA GLU A 95 20.38 -8.83 21.53
C GLU A 95 20.35 -8.89 19.99
N ALA A 96 21.41 -8.42 19.33
CA ALA A 96 21.48 -8.32 17.88
C ALA A 96 21.47 -9.71 17.20
N VAL A 97 20.28 -10.27 16.97
CA VAL A 97 20.09 -11.53 16.25
C VAL A 97 20.25 -11.29 14.75
N ALA A 98 21.13 -12.04 14.10
CA ALA A 98 21.27 -11.99 12.64
C ALA A 98 19.98 -12.50 11.95
N PRO A 99 19.52 -11.88 10.86
CA PRO A 99 18.25 -12.21 10.24
C PRO A 99 18.30 -13.63 9.66
N GLY A 100 17.33 -14.45 10.05
CA GLY A 100 17.28 -15.86 9.69
C GLY A 100 15.84 -16.32 9.52
N ILE A 101 15.59 -17.08 8.45
CA ILE A 101 14.26 -17.62 8.13
C ILE A 101 14.35 -19.09 7.69
N LEU A 102 13.33 -19.88 7.99
CA LEU A 102 13.22 -21.29 7.62
C LEU A 102 11.82 -21.60 7.11
N LYS A 103 11.71 -22.08 5.87
CA LYS A 103 10.47 -22.69 5.36
C LYS A 103 10.15 -23.93 6.19
N ARG A 104 8.94 -23.97 6.77
CA ARG A 104 8.43 -25.06 7.62
C ARG A 104 7.46 -25.96 6.86
N ALA A 105 6.58 -25.38 6.06
CA ALA A 105 5.56 -26.10 5.31
C ALA A 105 5.09 -25.29 4.10
N GLU A 106 4.26 -25.91 3.26
CA GLU A 106 3.40 -25.21 2.31
C GLU A 106 2.04 -25.92 2.23
N GLY A 107 0.98 -25.16 1.95
CA GLY A 107 -0.37 -25.68 1.83
C GLY A 107 -1.22 -24.90 0.83
N LYS A 108 -2.17 -25.58 0.20
CA LYS A 108 -3.12 -24.95 -0.73
C LYS A 108 -4.19 -24.18 0.03
N LEU A 109 -4.19 -22.85 -0.12
CA LEU A 109 -5.25 -21.95 0.31
C LEU A 109 -6.49 -22.13 -0.58
N ALA A 110 -6.28 -22.34 -1.88
CA ALA A 110 -7.35 -22.57 -2.86
C ALA A 110 -6.91 -23.54 -3.98
N GLU A 111 -7.91 -24.16 -4.61
CA GLU A 111 -7.77 -24.95 -5.86
C GLU A 111 -8.75 -24.43 -6.93
N SER A 112 -9.19 -23.18 -6.76
CA SER A 112 -10.25 -22.55 -7.54
C SER A 112 -10.08 -21.04 -7.63
N GLY A 113 -8.87 -20.52 -7.41
CA GLY A 113 -8.52 -19.12 -7.59
C GLY A 113 -8.66 -18.70 -9.05
N LEU A 114 -9.22 -17.51 -9.27
CA LEU A 114 -9.34 -16.91 -10.59
C LEU A 114 -7.99 -16.35 -11.06
N THR A 115 -7.55 -16.75 -12.25
CA THR A 115 -6.25 -16.41 -12.85
C THR A 115 -6.41 -15.40 -13.98
N VAL A 116 -6.97 -14.23 -13.69
CA VAL A 116 -7.02 -13.09 -14.62
C VAL A 116 -5.66 -12.41 -14.64
N VAL A 117 -5.10 -12.19 -15.83
CA VAL A 117 -3.86 -11.41 -16.02
C VAL A 117 -4.18 -10.08 -16.69
N SER A 118 -3.89 -8.98 -15.99
CA SER A 118 -3.89 -7.63 -16.55
C SER A 118 -2.99 -6.72 -15.71
N TYR A 119 -2.50 -5.62 -16.28
CA TYR A 119 -1.61 -4.62 -15.66
C TYR A 119 -0.27 -5.10 -15.05
N GLY A 120 0.02 -6.39 -15.07
CA GLY A 120 1.32 -6.97 -14.71
C GLY A 120 1.18 -8.39 -14.19
N GLY A 121 0.23 -8.63 -13.28
CA GLY A 121 0.09 -9.89 -12.56
C GLY A 121 -1.31 -10.48 -12.56
N TYR A 122 -1.51 -11.38 -11.61
CA TYR A 122 -2.78 -12.01 -11.31
C TYR A 122 -3.62 -11.18 -10.34
N LEU A 123 -4.89 -10.99 -10.68
CA LEU A 123 -5.94 -10.40 -9.83
C LEU A 123 -5.92 -10.85 -8.34
N ASN A 124 -5.61 -12.12 -8.09
CA ASN A 124 -5.52 -12.70 -6.74
C ASN A 124 -4.09 -12.61 -6.17
N GLY A 125 -3.33 -11.55 -6.45
CA GLY A 125 -1.90 -11.44 -6.14
C GLY A 125 -1.29 -10.10 -6.54
N GLU A 126 -1.95 -8.98 -6.25
CA GLU A 126 -1.41 -7.63 -6.51
C GLU A 126 -1.06 -6.93 -5.19
N SER A 127 0.04 -6.16 -5.13
CA SER A 127 0.54 -5.57 -3.88
C SER A 127 -0.46 -4.63 -3.18
N PHE A 128 -1.42 -4.09 -3.92
CA PHE A 128 -2.50 -3.23 -3.45
C PHE A 128 -3.73 -4.00 -2.94
N GLN A 129 -3.70 -5.33 -2.94
CA GLN A 129 -4.63 -6.17 -2.17
C GLN A 129 -4.23 -6.15 -0.68
N GLN A 130 -4.78 -5.22 0.11
CA GLN A 130 -4.30 -4.86 1.46
C GLN A 130 -5.43 -4.97 2.51
N ASP A 131 -5.59 -6.09 3.23
CA ASP A 131 -4.80 -7.33 3.18
C ASP A 131 -5.51 -8.48 2.45
N ALA A 132 -4.74 -9.36 1.80
CA ALA A 132 -5.24 -10.63 1.25
C ALA A 132 -5.23 -11.78 2.26
N ILE A 133 -4.33 -11.74 3.23
CA ILE A 133 -4.17 -12.74 4.29
C ILE A 133 -3.74 -12.03 5.58
N VAL A 134 -4.41 -12.33 6.69
CA VAL A 134 -4.17 -11.64 7.97
C VAL A 134 -4.54 -12.55 9.14
N SER A 135 -3.73 -12.55 10.18
CA SER A 135 -3.98 -13.29 11.42
C SER A 135 -4.54 -12.42 12.54
N PHE A 136 -5.53 -12.94 13.26
CA PHE A 136 -6.12 -12.31 14.44
C PHE A 136 -6.78 -13.38 15.34
N GLY A 137 -6.67 -13.22 16.66
CA GLY A 137 -7.42 -14.04 17.63
C GLY A 137 -7.15 -15.55 17.58
N GLY A 138 -5.95 -15.99 17.17
CA GLY A 138 -5.62 -17.42 17.00
C GLY A 138 -6.17 -18.05 15.72
N TYR A 139 -6.72 -17.25 14.80
CA TYR A 139 -7.13 -17.65 13.47
C TYR A 139 -6.37 -16.85 12.41
N GLN A 140 -6.29 -17.42 11.21
CA GLN A 140 -5.84 -16.73 10.02
C GLN A 140 -6.98 -16.66 9.00
N TYR A 141 -7.14 -15.51 8.37
CA TYR A 141 -8.20 -15.17 7.43
C TYR A 141 -7.61 -14.84 6.07
N THR A 142 -8.27 -15.22 4.99
CA THR A 142 -7.89 -14.83 3.61
C THR A 142 -9.12 -14.72 2.71
N ALA A 143 -9.06 -13.85 1.71
CA ALA A 143 -10.09 -13.71 0.69
C ALA A 143 -9.50 -13.67 -0.71
N PHE A 144 -10.21 -14.30 -1.65
CA PHE A 144 -9.80 -14.42 -3.06
C PHE A 144 -11.02 -14.57 -3.97
N TRP A 145 -10.88 -14.15 -5.22
CA TRP A 145 -11.86 -14.42 -6.28
C TRP A 145 -11.74 -15.85 -6.74
N ASN A 146 -12.85 -16.59 -6.75
CA ASN A 146 -12.87 -17.94 -7.33
C ASN A 146 -13.19 -17.95 -8.83
N THR A 147 -13.03 -19.11 -9.48
CA THR A 147 -13.36 -19.35 -10.89
C THR A 147 -14.83 -19.11 -11.27
N ASN A 148 -15.74 -19.04 -10.29
CA ASN A 148 -17.14 -18.62 -10.50
C ASN A 148 -17.35 -17.09 -10.42
N ARG A 149 -16.25 -16.33 -10.29
CA ARG A 149 -16.22 -14.87 -10.06
C ARG A 149 -16.83 -14.41 -8.74
N ASN A 150 -16.96 -15.30 -7.76
CA ASN A 150 -17.47 -14.96 -6.43
C ASN A 150 -16.31 -14.64 -5.48
N VAL A 151 -16.52 -13.72 -4.53
CA VAL A 151 -15.60 -13.53 -3.39
C VAL A 151 -15.70 -14.78 -2.51
N VAL A 152 -14.59 -15.49 -2.33
CA VAL A 152 -14.44 -16.52 -1.28
C VAL A 152 -13.82 -15.87 -0.07
N LEU A 153 -14.40 -16.16 1.09
CA LEU A 153 -13.79 -15.86 2.39
C LEU A 153 -13.45 -17.18 3.08
N ALA A 154 -12.23 -17.26 3.62
CA ALA A 154 -11.68 -18.46 4.24
C ALA A 154 -11.03 -18.13 5.60
N ARG A 155 -11.18 -19.03 6.58
CA ARG A 155 -10.42 -19.01 7.83
C ARG A 155 -9.81 -20.37 8.14
N ARG A 156 -8.70 -20.40 8.88
CA ARG A 156 -8.20 -21.60 9.57
C ARG A 156 -7.76 -21.26 10.98
N GLN A 157 -7.84 -22.22 11.88
CA GLN A 157 -7.27 -22.09 13.22
C GLN A 157 -5.74 -22.20 13.14
N LEU A 158 -5.02 -21.30 13.80
CA LEU A 158 -3.57 -21.39 13.94
C LEU A 158 -3.19 -22.30 15.12
N PRO A 159 -1.98 -22.89 15.12
CA PRO A 159 -1.53 -23.67 16.26
C PRO A 159 -1.35 -22.76 17.49
N ALA A 160 -1.73 -23.24 18.67
CA ALA A 160 -1.55 -22.51 19.93
C ALA A 160 -0.08 -22.31 20.36
N ARG A 161 0.89 -22.81 19.57
CA ARG A 161 2.34 -22.67 19.76
C ARG A 161 3.02 -22.60 18.39
N PRO A 162 4.08 -21.78 18.22
CA PRO A 162 4.89 -21.77 17.00
C PRO A 162 5.42 -23.15 16.62
N GLY A 163 5.57 -23.40 15.32
CA GLY A 163 6.02 -24.68 14.75
C GLY A 163 4.95 -25.78 14.71
N GLY A 164 3.73 -25.52 15.19
CA GLY A 164 2.60 -26.45 15.04
C GLY A 164 2.00 -26.43 13.63
N ALA A 165 1.20 -27.45 13.30
CA ALA A 165 0.38 -27.43 12.10
C ALA A 165 -0.87 -26.57 12.32
N ALA A 166 -1.18 -25.68 11.37
CA ALA A 166 -2.48 -25.00 11.34
C ALA A 166 -3.60 -25.98 10.92
N GLY A 167 -4.83 -25.67 11.31
CA GLY A 167 -6.01 -26.44 10.95
C GLY A 167 -6.41 -26.29 9.48
N GLU A 168 -7.41 -27.09 9.08
CA GLU A 168 -8.01 -27.05 7.75
C GLU A 168 -8.71 -25.71 7.46
N TRP A 169 -8.72 -25.31 6.18
CA TRP A 169 -9.39 -24.09 5.73
C TRP A 169 -10.92 -24.26 5.65
N GLN A 170 -11.63 -23.50 6.47
CA GLN A 170 -13.09 -23.34 6.45
C GLN A 170 -13.46 -22.21 5.47
N LYS A 171 -14.23 -22.51 4.42
CA LYS A 171 -14.49 -21.58 3.29
C LYS A 171 -15.98 -21.46 2.99
N PHE A 172 -16.41 -20.28 2.57
CA PHE A 172 -17.68 -20.09 1.86
C PHE A 172 -17.53 -18.99 0.80
N ASP A 173 -18.43 -18.98 -0.19
CA ASP A 173 -18.46 -17.98 -1.26
C ASP A 173 -19.72 -17.10 -1.18
N PHE A 174 -19.53 -15.80 -1.38
CA PHE A 174 -20.61 -14.83 -1.50
C PHE A 174 -21.23 -14.91 -2.90
N LYS A 175 -22.52 -15.24 -2.98
CA LYS A 175 -23.25 -15.48 -4.25
C LYS A 175 -24.15 -14.32 -4.68
N ASP A 176 -24.15 -13.25 -3.88
CA ASP A 176 -24.89 -12.00 -4.09
C ASP A 176 -24.15 -11.01 -5.01
N TYR A 177 -22.87 -11.27 -5.30
CA TYR A 177 -22.02 -10.44 -6.14
C TYR A 177 -21.10 -11.30 -7.02
N ARG A 178 -20.77 -10.79 -8.21
CA ARG A 178 -19.77 -11.39 -9.11
C ARG A 178 -18.85 -10.31 -9.67
N LEU A 179 -17.55 -10.61 -9.68
CA LEU A 179 -16.52 -9.80 -10.33
C LEU A 179 -16.95 -9.43 -11.75
N SER A 180 -17.00 -8.13 -12.02
CA SER A 180 -17.57 -7.55 -13.23
C SER A 180 -16.63 -7.56 -14.45
N ALA A 181 -15.31 -7.55 -14.25
CA ALA A 181 -14.31 -7.40 -15.29
C ALA A 181 -13.11 -8.36 -15.15
N ASP A 182 -12.26 -8.43 -16.18
CA ASP A 182 -10.95 -9.10 -16.16
C ASP A 182 -9.82 -8.08 -15.89
N ASP A 183 -9.96 -7.36 -14.77
CA ASP A 183 -9.06 -6.29 -14.35
C ASP A 183 -8.38 -6.61 -13.02
N ALA A 184 -7.04 -6.70 -12.99
CA ALA A 184 -6.27 -7.00 -11.79
C ALA A 184 -6.36 -5.91 -10.70
N HIS A 185 -6.80 -4.69 -11.04
CA HIS A 185 -7.12 -3.65 -10.04
C HIS A 185 -8.21 -4.09 -9.05
N ASN A 186 -9.10 -5.00 -9.49
CA ASN A 186 -10.36 -5.35 -8.82
C ASN A 186 -10.19 -6.35 -7.66
N THR A 187 -9.10 -6.21 -6.91
CA THR A 187 -8.66 -7.00 -5.75
C THR A 187 -9.70 -7.06 -4.61
N ILE A 188 -9.40 -7.84 -3.55
CA ILE A 188 -10.20 -7.90 -2.31
C ILE A 188 -9.32 -7.56 -1.11
N SER A 189 -9.61 -6.43 -0.46
CA SER A 189 -8.92 -5.99 0.76
C SER A 189 -9.71 -6.38 2.01
N LEU A 190 -9.04 -7.01 2.98
CA LEU A 190 -9.56 -7.34 4.31
C LEU A 190 -9.22 -6.25 5.33
N GLY A 191 -10.15 -5.98 6.25
CA GLY A 191 -9.94 -5.12 7.42
C GLY A 191 -10.39 -5.79 8.70
N ILE A 192 -9.57 -5.70 9.75
CA ILE A 192 -9.84 -6.27 11.07
C ILE A 192 -10.20 -5.13 12.02
N ALA A 193 -11.33 -5.22 12.72
CA ALA A 193 -11.70 -4.29 13.79
C ALA A 193 -11.64 -5.03 15.14
N PRO A 194 -10.54 -4.93 15.91
CA PRO A 194 -10.35 -5.72 17.13
C PRO A 194 -11.41 -5.46 18.21
N GLY A 195 -11.78 -4.19 18.44
CA GLY A 195 -12.65 -3.80 19.56
C GLY A 195 -14.07 -4.36 19.50
N ASP A 196 -14.62 -4.62 18.31
CA ASP A 196 -15.93 -5.26 18.13
C ASP A 196 -15.87 -6.63 17.43
N GLY A 197 -14.65 -7.09 17.09
CA GLY A 197 -14.44 -8.35 16.40
C GLY A 197 -15.11 -8.43 15.03
N THR A 198 -15.31 -7.31 14.33
CA THR A 198 -15.86 -7.31 12.97
C THR A 198 -14.79 -7.48 11.88
N LEU A 199 -15.14 -8.24 10.84
CA LEU A 199 -14.35 -8.36 9.61
C LEU A 199 -14.99 -7.49 8.51
N HIS A 200 -14.15 -6.70 7.85
CA HIS A 200 -14.50 -5.77 6.80
C HIS A 200 -13.91 -6.25 5.47
N LEU A 201 -14.65 -6.05 4.37
CA LEU A 201 -14.18 -6.36 3.02
C LEU A 201 -14.53 -5.21 2.07
N ALA A 202 -13.60 -4.83 1.21
CA ALA A 202 -13.81 -3.96 0.06
C ALA A 202 -13.24 -4.63 -1.20
N PHE A 203 -13.98 -4.64 -2.32
CA PHE A 203 -13.63 -5.43 -3.50
C PHE A 203 -14.22 -4.90 -4.83
N ASP A 204 -13.68 -5.37 -5.95
CA ASP A 204 -14.11 -5.02 -7.33
C ASP A 204 -14.07 -3.51 -7.61
N HIS A 205 -12.86 -2.93 -7.60
CA HIS A 205 -12.63 -1.48 -7.66
C HIS A 205 -11.57 -1.03 -8.67
N HIS A 206 -12.03 -0.52 -9.80
CA HIS A 206 -11.24 0.38 -10.67
C HIS A 206 -12.15 1.51 -11.16
N GLY A 207 -11.98 2.72 -10.61
CA GLY A 207 -12.90 3.85 -10.86
C GLY A 207 -14.37 3.53 -10.55
N SER A 208 -14.64 2.60 -9.63
CA SER A 208 -15.95 1.95 -9.48
C SER A 208 -16.80 2.53 -8.33
N THR A 209 -18.10 2.23 -8.31
CA THR A 209 -18.89 2.40 -7.08
C THR A 209 -18.34 1.50 -5.98
N LEU A 210 -18.42 1.94 -4.72
CA LEU A 210 -18.00 1.12 -3.59
C LEU A 210 -18.78 -0.21 -3.54
N HIS A 211 -18.07 -1.35 -3.45
CA HIS A 211 -18.61 -2.60 -2.97
C HIS A 211 -17.93 -2.94 -1.63
N TYR A 212 -18.66 -2.73 -0.54
CA TYR A 212 -18.21 -2.96 0.82
C TYR A 212 -19.16 -3.91 1.55
N ARG A 213 -18.63 -4.77 2.43
CA ARG A 213 -19.44 -5.57 3.37
C ARG A 213 -18.72 -5.70 4.72
N ARG A 214 -19.50 -5.83 5.79
CA ARG A 214 -19.05 -6.07 7.16
C ARG A 214 -19.68 -7.33 7.72
N SER A 215 -18.99 -8.02 8.62
CA SER A 215 -19.60 -9.04 9.45
C SER A 215 -20.54 -8.47 10.53
N VAL A 216 -21.21 -9.37 11.24
CA VAL A 216 -21.72 -9.13 12.60
C VAL A 216 -20.56 -8.95 13.59
N THR A 217 -20.84 -8.22 14.68
CA THR A 217 -20.02 -8.11 15.88
C THR A 217 -19.69 -9.49 16.45
N GLY A 218 -18.48 -9.67 16.95
CA GLY A 218 -18.03 -10.92 17.57
C GLY A 218 -17.52 -12.00 16.61
N LEU A 219 -17.57 -11.83 15.29
CA LEU A 219 -17.13 -12.86 14.33
C LEU A 219 -15.66 -13.30 14.55
N LEU A 220 -14.80 -12.35 14.91
CA LEU A 220 -13.37 -12.54 15.10
C LEU A 220 -12.97 -12.79 16.57
N THR A 221 -13.78 -12.35 17.54
CA THR A 221 -13.48 -12.40 18.99
C THR A 221 -14.29 -13.48 19.74
N ASP A 222 -15.39 -13.97 19.15
CA ASP A 222 -16.13 -15.17 19.55
C ASP A 222 -16.29 -16.12 18.34
N PRO A 223 -15.20 -16.78 17.89
CA PRO A 223 -15.20 -17.62 16.69
C PRO A 223 -15.92 -18.97 16.87
N GLU A 224 -16.30 -19.32 18.11
CA GLU A 224 -17.06 -20.52 18.46
C GLU A 224 -18.57 -20.23 18.58
N GLY A 225 -18.97 -19.11 19.16
CA GLY A 225 -20.36 -18.66 19.25
C GLY A 225 -20.88 -18.01 17.96
N THR A 226 -20.02 -17.39 17.15
CA THR A 226 -20.41 -16.77 15.88
C THR A 226 -20.20 -17.70 14.68
N ALA A 227 -21.28 -17.94 13.92
CA ALA A 227 -21.24 -18.82 12.76
C ALA A 227 -20.33 -18.30 11.64
N TRP A 228 -19.46 -19.15 11.10
CA TRP A 228 -18.64 -18.85 9.91
C TRP A 228 -19.42 -19.14 8.62
N ALA A 229 -20.26 -18.20 8.20
CA ALA A 229 -21.10 -18.31 7.02
C ALA A 229 -21.39 -16.95 6.37
N ALA A 230 -21.80 -16.95 5.10
CA ALA A 230 -22.19 -15.73 4.38
C ALA A 230 -23.33 -14.95 5.05
N ALA A 231 -24.22 -15.64 5.80
CA ALA A 231 -25.31 -15.02 6.56
C ALA A 231 -24.82 -14.18 7.77
N SER A 232 -23.56 -14.32 8.18
CA SER A 232 -22.93 -13.52 9.24
C SER A 232 -22.36 -12.20 8.73
N PHE A 233 -22.71 -11.80 7.50
CA PHE A 233 -22.28 -10.57 6.84
C PHE A 233 -23.48 -9.81 6.26
N GLY A 234 -23.36 -8.48 6.20
CA GLY A 234 -24.29 -7.64 5.47
C GLY A 234 -24.23 -7.88 3.96
N ALA A 235 -25.30 -7.46 3.27
CA ALA A 235 -25.29 -7.31 1.82
C ALA A 235 -24.24 -6.28 1.37
N VAL A 236 -23.88 -6.32 0.09
CA VAL A 236 -22.97 -5.33 -0.50
C VAL A 236 -23.58 -3.93 -0.39
N SER A 237 -22.82 -3.02 0.23
CA SER A 237 -23.17 -1.60 0.38
C SER A 237 -22.27 -0.74 -0.49
N SER A 238 -22.86 0.30 -1.07
CA SER A 238 -22.16 1.40 -1.75
C SER A 238 -21.92 2.61 -0.86
N ALA A 239 -22.36 2.57 0.40
CA ALA A 239 -22.20 3.64 1.37
C ALA A 239 -21.48 3.13 2.63
N LEU A 240 -20.59 3.98 3.17
CA LEU A 240 -20.01 3.80 4.50
C LEU A 240 -20.82 4.58 5.54
N VAL A 241 -21.22 5.82 5.19
CA VAL A 241 -21.92 6.76 6.09
C VAL A 241 -23.32 7.02 5.56
N GLY A 242 -24.34 6.64 6.36
CA GLY A 242 -25.75 6.81 6.01
C GLY A 242 -26.11 6.16 4.67
N SER A 243 -26.68 6.95 3.75
CA SER A 243 -27.03 6.53 2.38
C SER A 243 -26.15 7.19 1.31
N THR A 244 -25.00 7.76 1.68
CA THR A 244 -24.12 8.47 0.74
C THR A 244 -23.29 7.46 -0.05
N THR A 245 -23.66 7.22 -1.30
CA THR A 245 -22.90 6.40 -2.24
C THR A 245 -21.50 6.98 -2.45
N VAL A 246 -20.47 6.14 -2.29
CA VAL A 246 -19.09 6.45 -2.65
C VAL A 246 -18.80 5.89 -4.05
N THR A 247 -18.27 6.74 -4.94
CA THR A 247 -18.02 6.44 -6.36
C THR A 247 -16.56 6.68 -6.74
N LEU A 248 -16.13 6.20 -7.92
CA LEU A 248 -14.77 6.36 -8.45
C LEU A 248 -13.67 5.74 -7.56
N VAL A 249 -14.01 4.71 -6.78
CA VAL A 249 -13.12 4.02 -5.85
C VAL A 249 -12.09 3.18 -6.61
N THR A 250 -10.82 3.30 -6.21
CA THR A 250 -9.71 2.40 -6.55
C THR A 250 -8.84 2.16 -5.32
N TYR A 251 -8.22 0.99 -5.19
CA TYR A 251 -7.25 0.64 -4.13
C TYR A 251 -7.73 0.87 -2.66
N PRO A 252 -8.90 0.35 -2.24
CA PRO A 252 -9.27 0.41 -0.83
C PRO A 252 -8.25 -0.36 0.02
N ARG A 253 -7.79 0.24 1.12
CA ARG A 253 -6.95 -0.42 2.13
C ARG A 253 -7.46 -0.11 3.52
N PHE A 254 -7.49 -1.12 4.37
CA PHE A 254 -7.86 -0.97 5.78
C PHE A 254 -6.61 -0.80 6.64
N VAL A 255 -6.68 0.05 7.67
CA VAL A 255 -5.55 0.28 8.59
C VAL A 255 -6.06 0.23 10.03
N THR A 256 -5.77 -0.88 10.70
CA THR A 256 -6.14 -1.14 12.09
C THR A 256 -5.37 -0.22 13.03
N GLU A 257 -6.09 0.50 13.89
CA GLU A 257 -5.48 1.29 14.96
C GLU A 257 -5.02 0.34 16.09
N PRO A 258 -3.78 0.45 16.63
CA PRO A 258 -3.24 -0.54 17.57
C PRO A 258 -3.97 -0.68 18.91
N GLY A 259 -4.68 0.35 19.39
CA GLY A 259 -5.61 0.26 20.52
C GLY A 259 -6.87 -0.58 20.24
N GLY A 260 -7.21 -0.79 18.96
CA GLY A 260 -8.34 -1.59 18.50
C GLY A 260 -9.69 -0.86 18.51
N ASP A 261 -9.72 0.40 18.91
CA ASP A 261 -10.93 1.22 19.01
C ASP A 261 -11.36 1.82 17.65
N LYS A 262 -10.45 1.82 16.68
CA LYS A 262 -10.65 2.40 15.35
C LYS A 262 -10.15 1.49 14.23
N LEU A 263 -10.81 1.56 13.09
CA LEU A 263 -10.34 1.00 11.82
C LEU A 263 -10.45 2.08 10.75
N LEU A 264 -9.33 2.46 10.14
CA LEU A 264 -9.34 3.39 9.02
C LEU A 264 -9.60 2.63 7.71
N LEU A 265 -10.23 3.30 6.76
CA LEU A 265 -10.27 2.90 5.35
C LEU A 265 -9.76 4.08 4.51
N SER A 266 -8.70 3.86 3.75
CA SER A 266 -8.22 4.80 2.74
C SER A 266 -8.47 4.25 1.35
N ALA A 267 -8.83 5.11 0.40
CA ALA A 267 -8.96 4.75 -1.01
C ALA A 267 -8.69 5.97 -1.91
N ARG A 268 -8.23 5.71 -3.13
CA ARG A 268 -8.20 6.72 -4.18
C ARG A 268 -9.60 6.90 -4.75
N ILE A 269 -10.05 8.15 -4.81
CA ILE A 269 -11.31 8.58 -5.45
C ILE A 269 -10.95 9.36 -6.70
N GLY A 270 -11.39 8.89 -7.86
CA GLY A 270 -11.08 9.48 -9.17
C GLY A 270 -10.31 8.53 -10.08
N GLU A 271 -9.69 9.11 -11.11
CA GLU A 271 -9.10 8.40 -12.24
C GLU A 271 -7.56 8.41 -12.22
N SER A 272 -6.98 7.66 -13.16
CA SER A 272 -5.54 7.64 -13.42
C SER A 272 -5.08 8.99 -14.00
N GLY A 273 -4.20 9.68 -13.28
CA GLY A 273 -3.76 11.04 -13.60
C GLY A 273 -4.66 12.16 -13.05
N SER A 274 -5.73 11.86 -12.32
CA SER A 274 -6.58 12.85 -11.65
C SER A 274 -7.46 12.17 -10.59
N GLY A 275 -6.94 12.06 -9.37
CA GLY A 275 -7.66 11.38 -8.30
C GLY A 275 -6.98 11.51 -6.95
N ASP A 276 -7.82 11.67 -5.93
CA ASP A 276 -7.49 12.14 -4.58
C ASP A 276 -7.51 10.98 -3.59
N GLU A 277 -6.72 11.07 -2.52
CA GLU A 277 -6.74 10.06 -1.43
C GLU A 277 -7.69 10.51 -0.33
N HIS A 278 -8.68 9.67 -0.03
CA HIS A 278 -9.72 9.92 0.98
C HIS A 278 -9.59 8.95 2.15
N LEU A 279 -10.06 9.40 3.31
CA LEU A 279 -10.01 8.66 4.57
C LEU A 279 -11.39 8.61 5.27
N TRP A 280 -11.75 7.42 5.73
CA TRP A 280 -12.89 7.15 6.61
C TRP A 280 -12.40 6.47 7.88
N GLU A 281 -13.14 6.65 8.98
CA GLU A 281 -12.84 6.07 10.29
C GLU A 281 -14.06 5.31 10.82
N TYR A 282 -13.88 4.02 11.09
CA TYR A 282 -14.84 3.15 11.77
C TYR A 282 -14.60 3.21 13.27
N ASP A 283 -15.64 3.52 14.04
CA ASP A 283 -15.63 3.43 15.49
C ASP A 283 -16.24 2.10 15.94
N THR A 284 -15.48 1.30 16.67
CA THR A 284 -15.89 -0.05 17.13
C THR A 284 -16.90 -0.02 18.27
N THR A 285 -17.04 1.10 18.99
CA THR A 285 -18.04 1.27 20.06
C THR A 285 -19.39 1.75 19.48
N ALA A 286 -19.36 2.63 18.48
CA ALA A 286 -20.55 3.08 17.77
C ALA A 286 -21.00 2.10 16.66
N HIS A 287 -20.14 1.15 16.29
CA HIS A 287 -20.29 0.23 15.15
C HIS A 287 -20.61 0.95 13.83
N ALA A 288 -20.01 2.13 13.61
CA ALA A 288 -20.35 3.04 12.53
C ALA A 288 -19.12 3.70 11.90
N TRP A 289 -19.19 3.96 10.59
CA TRP A 289 -18.20 4.78 9.89
C TRP A 289 -18.54 6.28 10.03
N SER A 290 -17.49 7.08 10.05
CA SER A 290 -17.49 8.51 9.79
C SER A 290 -16.59 8.82 8.59
N ALA A 291 -16.88 9.89 7.86
CA ALA A 291 -16.02 10.38 6.80
C ALA A 291 -15.10 11.46 7.40
N LEU A 292 -13.78 11.26 7.32
CA LEU A 292 -12.81 12.30 7.64
C LEU A 292 -12.63 13.22 6.42
N GLY A 293 -12.58 12.63 5.21
CA GLY A 293 -12.54 13.34 3.94
C GLY A 293 -11.23 13.12 3.18
N GLU A 294 -10.98 13.99 2.20
CA GLU A 294 -9.75 14.04 1.40
C GLU A 294 -8.54 14.46 2.25
N TYR A 295 -7.37 13.86 2.02
CA TYR A 295 -6.11 14.23 2.68
C TYR A 295 -4.93 14.46 1.72
N ILE A 296 -4.92 13.84 0.54
CA ILE A 296 -4.00 14.17 -0.56
C ILE A 296 -4.81 14.51 -1.81
N GLU A 297 -4.58 15.69 -2.35
CA GLU A 297 -5.18 16.19 -3.59
C GLU A 297 -4.33 15.73 -4.79
N GLY A 298 -5.01 15.32 -5.85
CA GLY A 298 -4.41 15.08 -7.17
C GLY A 298 -5.30 15.43 -8.37
N THR A 299 -6.61 15.59 -8.18
CA THR A 299 -7.56 15.89 -9.27
C THR A 299 -7.32 17.26 -9.91
N ASP A 300 -7.19 18.33 -9.13
CA ASP A 300 -6.95 19.70 -9.63
C ASP A 300 -5.52 19.84 -10.18
N ALA A 301 -4.56 19.10 -9.61
CA ALA A 301 -3.16 19.08 -10.01
C ALA A 301 -2.86 18.15 -11.21
N SER A 302 -3.85 17.40 -11.72
CA SER A 302 -3.69 16.37 -12.76
C SER A 302 -2.53 15.41 -12.46
N ILE A 303 -2.56 14.82 -11.27
CA ILE A 303 -1.56 13.91 -10.74
C ILE A 303 -2.24 12.83 -9.88
N ASN A 304 -1.55 11.74 -9.56
CA ASN A 304 -1.95 10.89 -8.44
C ASN A 304 -0.79 10.73 -7.46
N ALA A 305 -1.13 10.67 -6.17
CA ALA A 305 -0.34 9.96 -5.20
C ALA A 305 -0.52 8.44 -5.40
N TYR A 306 0.54 7.67 -5.18
CA TYR A 306 0.46 6.21 -5.14
C TYR A 306 1.11 5.67 -3.88
N LEU A 307 0.30 5.44 -2.84
CA LEU A 307 0.81 5.03 -1.53
C LEU A 307 1.48 3.64 -1.56
N HIS A 308 2.76 3.62 -1.20
CA HIS A 308 3.52 2.43 -0.83
C HIS A 308 2.99 1.82 0.47
N GLY A 309 2.46 2.65 1.38
CA GLY A 309 1.69 2.20 2.52
C GLY A 309 1.07 3.35 3.33
N LEU A 310 0.13 2.97 4.18
CA LEU A 310 -0.50 3.78 5.22
C LEU A 310 -0.55 2.86 6.46
N ALA A 311 0.20 3.16 7.52
CA ALA A 311 0.34 2.26 8.66
C ALA A 311 0.63 3.02 9.95
N TYR A 312 0.16 2.50 11.08
CA TYR A 312 0.57 2.99 12.39
C TYR A 312 1.97 2.48 12.76
N THR A 313 2.67 3.20 13.62
CA THR A 313 3.77 2.63 14.43
C THR A 313 3.25 1.37 15.12
N ARG A 314 3.99 0.25 15.08
CA ARG A 314 3.56 -0.99 15.75
C ARG A 314 3.41 -0.74 17.25
N GLY A 315 2.22 -1.02 17.81
CA GLY A 315 1.91 -0.75 19.22
C GLY A 315 1.79 0.74 19.61
N GLY A 316 1.95 1.67 18.66
CA GLY A 316 1.87 3.12 18.87
C GLY A 316 0.67 3.77 18.20
N SER A 317 0.50 5.09 18.40
CA SER A 317 -0.66 5.85 17.87
C SER A 317 -0.36 6.71 16.64
N ARG A 318 0.91 6.85 16.25
CA ARG A 318 1.30 7.67 15.08
C ARG A 318 1.02 6.93 13.79
N LEU A 319 0.26 7.55 12.90
CA LEU A 319 -0.04 7.10 11.55
C LEU A 319 1.00 7.66 10.59
N HIS A 320 1.51 6.84 9.68
CA HIS A 320 2.52 7.21 8.68
C HIS A 320 1.99 6.92 7.28
N ALA A 321 2.33 7.76 6.30
CA ALA A 321 2.04 7.53 4.89
C ALA A 321 3.28 7.83 4.04
N ALA A 322 3.58 6.94 3.08
CA ALA A 322 4.63 7.15 2.10
C ALA A 322 4.14 6.80 0.68
N TRP A 323 4.48 7.63 -0.30
CA TRP A 323 4.01 7.51 -1.69
C TRP A 323 5.05 8.03 -2.69
N CYS A 324 4.84 7.71 -3.97
CA CYS A 324 5.44 8.45 -5.09
C CYS A 324 4.35 9.24 -5.83
N TRP A 325 4.74 10.33 -6.49
CA TRP A 325 3.86 11.04 -7.43
C TRP A 325 3.89 10.36 -8.80
N ARG A 326 2.82 10.55 -9.59
CA ARG A 326 2.79 10.19 -11.02
C ARG A 326 2.07 11.26 -11.83
N ASP A 327 2.80 11.95 -12.71
CA ASP A 327 2.31 13.10 -13.50
C ASP A 327 1.33 12.76 -14.63
N THR A 328 1.24 11.49 -15.04
CA THR A 328 0.37 11.04 -16.14
C THR A 328 -0.10 9.60 -15.89
N PRO A 329 -0.97 9.03 -16.74
CA PRO A 329 -1.22 7.59 -16.73
C PRO A 329 0.04 6.71 -16.96
N ASN A 330 1.11 7.26 -17.56
CA ASN A 330 2.33 6.50 -17.87
C ASN A 330 3.23 6.30 -16.63
N ALA A 331 3.54 5.03 -16.31
CA ALA A 331 4.42 4.64 -15.21
C ALA A 331 5.85 5.21 -15.29
N THR A 332 6.34 5.63 -16.47
CA THR A 332 7.63 6.34 -16.57
C THR A 332 7.62 7.68 -15.83
N THR A 333 6.44 8.26 -15.60
CA THR A 333 6.27 9.52 -14.89
C THR A 333 6.15 9.38 -13.37
N ASN A 334 6.38 8.18 -12.82
CA ASN A 334 6.56 7.98 -11.38
C ASN A 334 7.81 8.74 -10.91
N HIS A 335 7.71 9.52 -9.83
CA HIS A 335 8.85 10.25 -9.23
C HIS A 335 8.70 10.48 -7.72
N ASP A 336 9.85 10.73 -7.09
CA ASP A 336 10.07 10.96 -5.65
C ASP A 336 9.65 9.81 -4.70
N LEU A 337 10.24 9.81 -3.51
CA LEU A 337 9.66 9.21 -2.31
C LEU A 337 9.24 10.35 -1.37
N LEU A 338 7.95 10.39 -1.05
CA LEU A 338 7.34 11.41 -0.21
C LEU A 338 6.80 10.81 1.08
N TYR A 339 6.70 11.63 2.13
CA TYR A 339 6.32 11.19 3.47
C TYR A 339 5.55 12.26 4.27
N VAL A 340 4.51 11.80 4.98
CA VAL A 340 3.85 12.54 6.07
C VAL A 340 3.51 11.60 7.23
N TYR A 341 3.26 12.18 8.40
CA TYR A 341 2.70 11.47 9.54
C TYR A 341 1.53 12.25 10.19
N SER A 342 0.74 11.56 11.00
CA SER A 342 -0.36 12.11 11.79
C SER A 342 -0.35 11.53 13.20
N ASP A 343 -0.58 12.38 14.21
CA ASP A 343 -0.67 12.00 15.64
C ASP A 343 -2.12 11.92 16.14
N ASP A 344 -3.11 12.06 15.24
CA ASP A 344 -4.53 12.19 15.55
C ASP A 344 -5.43 11.34 14.61
N HIS A 345 -4.93 10.16 14.25
CA HIS A 345 -5.58 9.16 13.38
C HIS A 345 -5.97 9.71 11.99
N GLY A 346 -5.08 10.51 11.39
CA GLY A 346 -5.24 11.05 10.05
C GLY A 346 -6.12 12.29 9.97
N ARG A 347 -6.29 13.07 11.04
CA ARG A 347 -7.04 14.35 11.02
C ARG A 347 -6.15 15.53 10.65
N THR A 348 -4.90 15.56 11.14
CA THR A 348 -3.87 16.53 10.77
C THR A 348 -2.59 15.82 10.37
N TRP A 349 -1.94 16.35 9.33
CA TRP A 349 -0.73 15.76 8.76
C TRP A 349 0.46 16.70 8.86
N HIS A 350 1.62 16.11 9.14
CA HIS A 350 2.88 16.79 9.35
C HIS A 350 3.93 16.22 8.39
N ASN A 351 4.80 17.09 7.87
CA ASN A 351 5.93 16.68 7.04
C ASN A 351 7.07 16.08 7.88
N ASN A 352 8.16 15.65 7.23
CA ASN A 352 9.28 15.01 7.93
C ASN A 352 9.96 15.92 9.00
N ALA A 353 9.84 17.24 8.87
CA ALA A 353 10.36 18.24 9.82
C ALA A 353 9.38 18.56 10.97
N GLY A 354 8.21 17.93 11.00
CA GLY A 354 7.17 18.15 12.02
C GLY A 354 6.31 19.40 11.78
N GLU A 355 6.41 20.03 10.61
CA GLU A 355 5.53 21.14 10.25
C GLU A 355 4.16 20.60 9.81
N LYS A 356 3.07 21.14 10.35
CA LYS A 356 1.72 20.79 9.88
C LYS A 356 1.51 21.27 8.45
N VAL A 357 1.21 20.33 7.55
CA VAL A 357 1.01 20.57 6.11
C VAL A 357 -0.43 20.42 5.63
N ALA A 358 -1.27 19.65 6.34
CA ALA A 358 -2.66 19.41 5.95
C ALA A 358 -3.60 19.15 7.14
N THR A 359 -4.89 19.23 6.85
CA THR A 359 -6.04 18.89 7.72
C THR A 359 -7.05 18.18 6.85
N THR A 360 -7.31 16.91 7.12
CA THR A 360 -8.20 16.08 6.30
C THR A 360 -9.60 16.70 6.22
N GLY A 361 -10.18 16.72 5.02
CA GLY A 361 -11.48 17.34 4.73
C GLY A 361 -11.51 18.87 4.71
N ALA A 362 -10.37 19.56 4.88
CA ALA A 362 -10.32 21.03 4.95
C ALA A 362 -9.14 21.70 4.22
N SER A 363 -7.97 21.06 4.16
CA SER A 363 -6.78 21.59 3.48
C SER A 363 -5.80 20.44 3.20
N PHE A 364 -5.47 20.15 1.95
CA PHE A 364 -4.89 18.87 1.57
C PHE A 364 -3.38 18.91 1.35
N VAL A 365 -2.74 17.74 1.37
CA VAL A 365 -1.38 17.57 0.84
C VAL A 365 -1.48 17.68 -0.69
N THR A 366 -0.75 18.61 -1.30
CA THR A 366 -0.75 18.84 -2.76
C THR A 366 0.64 18.59 -3.33
N ARG A 367 0.77 18.53 -4.66
CA ARG A 367 2.07 18.58 -5.36
C ARG A 367 2.95 19.77 -4.93
N SER A 368 2.33 20.91 -4.57
CA SER A 368 3.01 22.16 -4.22
C SER A 368 3.41 22.28 -2.75
N THR A 369 2.93 21.36 -1.90
CA THR A 369 3.14 21.37 -0.46
C THR A 369 4.63 21.10 -0.14
N LYS A 370 5.21 21.91 0.74
CA LYS A 370 6.66 21.93 1.01
C LYS A 370 7.09 20.85 2.02
N GLY A 371 8.33 20.37 1.87
CA GLY A 371 8.96 19.45 2.82
C GLY A 371 8.50 17.99 2.73
N LEU A 372 7.78 17.62 1.67
CA LEU A 372 7.23 16.27 1.48
C LEU A 372 8.23 15.25 0.93
N SER A 373 9.04 15.62 -0.07
CA SER A 373 10.02 14.71 -0.68
C SER A 373 11.15 14.45 0.32
N VAL A 374 11.26 13.20 0.75
CA VAL A 374 12.30 12.70 1.66
C VAL A 374 13.42 11.99 0.91
N TRP A 375 13.15 11.57 -0.34
CA TRP A 375 14.20 11.16 -1.28
C TRP A 375 13.83 11.50 -2.71
N ALA A 376 14.72 12.21 -3.40
CA ALA A 376 14.53 12.57 -4.80
C ALA A 376 14.76 11.35 -5.71
N ILE A 377 13.76 11.01 -6.52
CA ILE A 377 13.86 9.99 -7.58
C ILE A 377 13.24 10.61 -8.83
N GLY A 378 14.00 10.76 -9.92
CA GLY A 378 13.49 11.35 -11.16
C GLY A 378 12.44 10.49 -11.86
N GLN A 379 11.76 11.08 -12.85
CA GLN A 379 11.02 10.33 -13.86
C GLN A 379 11.98 9.53 -14.75
N ASN A 380 11.47 8.54 -15.50
CA ASN A 380 12.25 7.65 -16.38
C ASN A 380 13.31 6.81 -15.63
N ARG A 381 13.14 6.65 -14.31
CA ARG A 381 14.01 5.84 -13.43
C ARG A 381 13.52 4.41 -13.23
N GLY A 382 12.46 3.96 -13.91
CA GLY A 382 11.90 2.62 -13.71
C GLY A 382 11.30 2.41 -12.31
N LEU A 383 10.99 3.49 -11.59
CA LEU A 383 10.32 3.46 -10.30
C LEU A 383 8.93 2.84 -10.45
N ILE A 384 8.65 1.76 -9.73
CA ILE A 384 7.30 1.18 -9.63
C ILE A 384 6.58 1.78 -8.42
N ASN A 385 5.34 2.21 -8.63
CA ASN A 385 4.45 2.75 -7.61
C ASN A 385 3.82 1.64 -6.75
N GLN A 386 3.30 1.94 -5.56
CA GLN A 386 2.58 1.00 -4.67
C GLN A 386 3.36 -0.25 -4.20
N GLU A 387 4.69 -0.21 -4.11
CA GLU A 387 5.50 -1.35 -3.63
C GLU A 387 5.25 -1.71 -2.13
N HIS A 388 6.02 -1.19 -1.17
CA HIS A 388 5.66 -1.39 0.25
C HIS A 388 6.21 -0.34 1.23
N MET A 389 5.42 -0.02 2.26
CA MET A 389 5.87 0.62 3.50
C MET A 389 5.30 -0.13 4.71
N THR A 390 6.10 -0.23 5.78
CA THR A 390 5.69 -0.68 7.11
C THR A 390 6.49 0.10 8.17
N VAL A 391 6.09 0.03 9.44
CA VAL A 391 6.68 0.78 10.56
C VAL A 391 6.90 -0.17 11.73
N ASP A 392 8.08 -0.14 12.35
CA ASP A 392 8.37 -0.99 13.51
C ASP A 392 7.85 -0.40 14.84
N GLU A 393 8.15 -1.07 15.95
CA GLU A 393 7.77 -0.65 17.31
C GLU A 393 8.60 0.55 17.80
N SER A 394 9.84 0.68 17.32
CA SER A 394 10.70 1.85 17.53
C SER A 394 10.24 3.10 16.76
N GLY A 395 9.23 3.00 15.89
CA GLY A 395 8.74 4.11 15.05
C GLY A 395 9.61 4.41 13.83
N ARG A 396 10.49 3.47 13.43
CA ARG A 396 11.25 3.55 12.18
C ARG A 396 10.36 3.19 11.01
N VAL A 397 10.40 4.03 9.97
CA VAL A 397 9.58 3.84 8.77
C VAL A 397 10.43 3.14 7.71
N HIS A 398 10.00 1.97 7.27
CA HIS A 398 10.71 1.16 6.28
C HIS A 398 9.93 1.13 4.97
N VAL A 399 10.54 1.58 3.88
CA VAL A 399 9.96 1.55 2.53
C VAL A 399 10.84 0.69 1.62
N LEU A 400 10.23 -0.21 0.86
CA LEU A 400 10.88 -0.94 -0.23
C LEU A 400 10.46 -0.29 -1.54
N LEU A 401 11.43 0.13 -2.35
CA LEU A 401 11.24 0.63 -3.70
C LEU A 401 12.18 -0.07 -4.68
N SER A 402 11.74 -0.25 -5.91
CA SER A 402 12.56 -0.79 -7.00
C SER A 402 12.65 0.18 -8.18
N HIS A 403 13.87 0.59 -8.52
CA HIS A 403 14.17 1.56 -9.58
C HIS A 403 15.62 1.42 -10.09
N LEU A 404 16.02 2.23 -11.07
CA LEU A 404 17.37 2.28 -11.62
C LEU A 404 18.39 2.81 -10.59
N PRO A 405 19.52 2.10 -10.36
CA PRO A 405 20.62 2.61 -9.53
C PRO A 405 21.16 3.95 -10.04
N ASP A 406 21.58 4.83 -9.13
CA ASP A 406 21.94 6.23 -9.43
C ASP A 406 22.93 6.40 -10.61
N ALA A 407 23.89 5.48 -10.74
CA ALA A 407 24.90 5.50 -11.82
C ALA A 407 24.37 5.08 -13.20
N ALA A 408 23.18 4.49 -13.29
CA ALA A 408 22.52 4.16 -14.55
C ALA A 408 21.88 5.41 -15.16
N ALA A 409 21.94 5.55 -16.49
CA ALA A 409 21.22 6.59 -17.21
C ALA A 409 19.70 6.35 -17.21
N ASP A 410 18.95 7.44 -17.23
CA ASP A 410 17.49 7.50 -17.38
C ASP A 410 17.05 6.82 -18.68
N ASP A 411 15.84 6.26 -18.69
CA ASP A 411 15.30 5.51 -19.82
C ASP A 411 13.78 5.66 -19.90
N ALA A 412 13.34 6.33 -20.97
CA ALA A 412 11.93 6.60 -21.23
C ALA A 412 11.15 5.35 -21.68
N ASN A 413 11.80 4.20 -21.85
CA ASN A 413 11.12 2.92 -21.98
C ASN A 413 11.04 2.24 -20.60
N PHE A 414 9.83 2.18 -20.03
CA PHE A 414 9.62 1.62 -18.69
C PHE A 414 10.16 0.20 -18.55
N THR A 415 9.89 -0.68 -19.52
CA THR A 415 10.35 -2.08 -19.52
C THR A 415 11.87 -2.19 -19.51
N ASN A 416 12.57 -1.37 -20.31
CA ASN A 416 14.04 -1.35 -20.34
C ASN A 416 14.65 -0.79 -19.04
N ALA A 417 13.99 0.19 -18.41
CA ALA A 417 14.36 0.70 -17.10
C ALA A 417 14.15 -0.37 -16.01
N ARG A 418 13.00 -1.05 -16.01
CA ARG A 418 12.65 -2.14 -15.08
C ARG A 418 13.60 -3.33 -15.16
N ALA A 419 13.97 -3.76 -16.37
CA ALA A 419 14.94 -4.85 -16.59
C ALA A 419 16.34 -4.57 -16.01
N ARG A 420 16.66 -3.29 -15.71
CA ARG A 420 17.91 -2.85 -15.09
C ARG A 420 17.73 -2.35 -13.66
N SER A 421 16.51 -2.32 -13.13
CA SER A 421 16.21 -1.84 -11.78
C SER A 421 16.69 -2.81 -10.70
N GLU A 422 16.94 -2.28 -9.51
CA GLU A 422 17.33 -3.01 -8.31
C GLU A 422 16.40 -2.61 -7.15
N PHE A 423 16.27 -3.48 -6.15
CA PHE A 423 15.54 -3.16 -4.92
C PHE A 423 16.40 -2.32 -3.97
N PHE A 424 15.76 -1.32 -3.35
CA PHE A 424 16.32 -0.43 -2.35
C PHE A 424 15.42 -0.39 -1.11
N HIS A 425 16.03 -0.53 0.05
CA HIS A 425 15.41 -0.29 1.34
C HIS A 425 15.70 1.13 1.78
N TYR A 426 14.65 1.89 2.03
CA TYR A 426 14.71 3.21 2.63
C TYR A 426 14.26 3.08 4.08
N VAL A 427 15.01 3.64 5.02
CA VAL A 427 14.65 3.65 6.43
C VAL A 427 14.78 5.05 7.02
N ARG A 428 13.69 5.50 7.66
CA ARG A 428 13.65 6.68 8.53
C ARG A 428 13.96 6.23 9.95
N ASP A 429 14.95 6.85 10.60
CA ASP A 429 15.15 6.69 12.05
C ASP A 429 14.03 7.41 12.85
N PRO A 430 13.91 7.23 14.18
CA PRO A 430 12.90 7.93 14.97
C PRO A 430 13.07 9.46 14.91
N GLU A 431 14.32 9.93 14.91
CA GLU A 431 14.73 11.34 14.84
C GLU A 431 14.33 12.05 13.53
N GLY A 432 14.16 11.31 12.43
CA GLY A 432 13.74 11.79 11.12
C GLY A 432 14.80 11.85 10.03
N THR A 433 15.98 11.26 10.25
CA THR A 433 16.98 11.04 9.21
C THR A 433 16.53 9.89 8.31
N TRP A 434 16.59 10.10 7.00
CA TRP A 434 16.38 9.04 6.01
C TRP A 434 17.71 8.50 5.50
N THR A 435 17.81 7.17 5.41
CA THR A 435 18.93 6.45 4.80
C THR A 435 18.41 5.46 3.75
N ARG A 436 19.29 5.01 2.86
CA ARG A 436 18.96 4.07 1.77
C ARG A 436 20.05 3.03 1.59
N HIS A 437 19.65 1.77 1.53
CA HIS A 437 20.51 0.62 1.30
C HIS A 437 20.04 -0.15 0.06
N GLY A 438 20.98 -0.47 -0.84
CA GLY A 438 20.68 -1.32 -1.99
C GLY A 438 20.69 -2.79 -1.57
N LEU A 439 19.67 -3.57 -1.94
CA LEU A 439 19.61 -5.00 -1.61
C LEU A 439 20.60 -5.84 -2.42
N GLY A 440 21.16 -5.29 -3.51
CA GLY A 440 21.97 -6.05 -4.47
C GLY A 440 21.15 -7.04 -5.32
N LEU A 441 19.82 -6.96 -5.26
CA LEU A 441 18.89 -7.87 -5.92
C LEU A 441 18.14 -7.13 -7.03
N ARG A 442 18.16 -7.70 -8.25
CA ARG A 442 17.42 -7.18 -9.40
C ARG A 442 15.91 -7.22 -9.16
N ALA A 443 15.23 -6.19 -9.66
CA ALA A 443 13.79 -6.14 -9.82
C ALA A 443 13.32 -7.22 -10.82
N ILE A 444 12.09 -7.71 -10.64
CA ILE A 444 11.49 -8.75 -11.49
C ILE A 444 10.29 -8.17 -12.22
N GLU A 445 10.41 -8.03 -13.54
CA GLU A 445 9.38 -7.46 -14.42
C GLU A 445 8.77 -6.17 -13.84
N ASN A 446 7.45 -6.05 -13.82
CA ASN A 446 6.73 -4.91 -13.23
C ASN A 446 6.22 -5.20 -11.81
N PHE A 447 6.62 -6.34 -11.23
CA PHE A 447 6.16 -6.78 -9.92
C PHE A 447 6.88 -6.07 -8.78
N ARG A 448 6.22 -6.10 -7.62
CA ARG A 448 6.52 -5.36 -6.40
C ARG A 448 6.82 -6.30 -5.24
N GLY A 449 7.82 -5.97 -4.43
CA GLY A 449 8.11 -6.71 -3.20
C GLY A 449 7.25 -6.29 -2.01
N LYS A 450 7.35 -7.05 -0.91
CA LYS A 450 6.80 -6.72 0.41
C LYS A 450 7.90 -6.69 1.46
N LEU A 451 7.69 -5.93 2.53
CA LEU A 451 8.50 -5.96 3.76
C LEU A 451 7.69 -6.55 4.91
N ALA A 452 8.32 -7.43 5.69
CA ALA A 452 7.80 -7.93 6.96
C ALA A 452 8.84 -7.68 8.06
N ILE A 453 8.41 -7.36 9.28
CA ILE A 453 9.30 -7.02 10.40
C ILE A 453 9.04 -7.99 11.55
N SER A 454 10.10 -8.62 12.07
CA SER A 454 10.03 -9.56 13.21
C SER A 454 9.81 -8.89 14.57
N SER A 455 9.67 -9.68 15.64
CA SER A 455 9.78 -9.21 17.03
C SER A 455 11.17 -8.62 17.33
N THR A 456 12.23 -9.18 16.71
CA THR A 456 13.63 -8.72 16.85
C THR A 456 13.99 -7.51 15.98
N GLU A 457 13.00 -6.83 15.40
CA GLU A 457 13.15 -5.68 14.48
C GLU A 457 14.00 -5.95 13.22
N ASN A 458 14.44 -7.19 12.98
CA ASN A 458 14.96 -7.64 11.69
C ASN A 458 13.87 -7.48 10.62
N VAL A 459 14.26 -6.92 9.47
CA VAL A 459 13.41 -6.65 8.31
C VAL A 459 13.64 -7.73 7.26
N TYR A 460 12.57 -8.25 6.68
CA TYR A 460 12.58 -9.26 5.63
C TYR A 460 11.92 -8.71 4.37
N ALA A 461 12.61 -8.77 3.23
CA ALA A 461 12.04 -8.44 1.92
C ALA A 461 11.63 -9.72 1.19
N ILE A 462 10.33 -9.85 0.92
CA ILE A 462 9.74 -10.93 0.15
C ILE A 462 9.58 -10.41 -1.28
N LEU A 463 10.35 -10.98 -2.22
CA LEU A 463 10.42 -10.51 -3.59
C LEU A 463 9.43 -11.25 -4.52
N PRO A 464 9.06 -10.67 -5.67
CA PRO A 464 8.09 -11.25 -6.62
C PRO A 464 8.39 -12.67 -7.11
N ASP A 465 9.65 -13.08 -7.12
CA ASP A 465 10.04 -14.43 -7.49
C ASP A 465 10.19 -15.37 -6.28
N LEU A 466 9.62 -15.01 -5.12
CA LEU A 466 9.66 -15.74 -3.84
C LEU A 466 11.06 -15.89 -3.22
N ARG A 467 12.06 -15.12 -3.67
CA ARG A 467 13.29 -14.90 -2.90
C ARG A 467 12.96 -14.12 -1.64
N ILE A 468 13.53 -14.52 -0.51
CA ILE A 468 13.46 -13.79 0.76
C ILE A 468 14.86 -13.34 1.16
N ALA A 469 15.04 -12.04 1.30
CA ALA A 469 16.24 -11.44 1.86
C ALA A 469 15.94 -10.81 3.22
N GLY A 470 16.97 -10.57 4.04
CA GLY A 470 16.80 -9.87 5.32
C GLY A 470 17.98 -8.99 5.71
N ALA A 471 17.70 -8.01 6.57
CA ALA A 471 18.64 -7.06 7.14
C ALA A 471 18.30 -6.80 8.62
N SER A 472 19.28 -6.28 9.38
CA SER A 472 19.21 -6.17 10.83
C SER A 472 19.35 -4.73 11.33
N PRO A 473 18.70 -4.33 12.44
CA PRO A 473 19.00 -3.06 13.10
C PRO A 473 20.46 -2.97 13.58
N SER A 474 21.16 -4.10 13.75
CA SER A 474 22.51 -4.16 14.31
C SER A 474 23.59 -3.38 13.54
N ASP A 475 23.40 -3.21 12.23
CA ASP A 475 24.25 -2.37 11.37
C ASP A 475 23.48 -1.22 10.70
N GLY A 476 22.31 -0.88 11.25
CA GLY A 476 21.40 0.12 10.67
C GLY A 476 20.73 -0.33 9.37
N TYR A 477 20.52 -1.64 9.17
CA TYR A 477 19.99 -2.26 7.96
C TYR A 477 20.89 -2.13 6.72
N ALA A 478 22.19 -1.89 6.93
CA ALA A 478 23.15 -1.67 5.85
C ALA A 478 23.45 -2.94 5.05
N THR A 479 23.47 -4.12 5.70
CA THR A 479 23.78 -5.39 5.06
C THR A 479 22.52 -6.23 4.81
N TRP A 480 22.20 -6.43 3.54
CA TRP A 480 21.14 -7.33 3.09
C TRP A 480 21.70 -8.70 2.69
N THR A 481 21.11 -9.77 3.24
CA THR A 481 21.49 -11.16 2.95
C THR A 481 20.33 -11.91 2.30
N LEU A 482 20.57 -12.66 1.23
CA LEU A 482 19.59 -13.59 0.66
C LEU A 482 19.47 -14.82 1.57
N LEU A 483 18.30 -15.03 2.18
CA LEU A 483 18.06 -16.06 3.20
C LEU A 483 17.37 -17.31 2.63
N ASP A 484 16.46 -17.12 1.67
CA ASP A 484 15.79 -18.20 0.94
C ASP A 484 15.63 -17.85 -0.55
N ALA A 485 15.81 -18.86 -1.40
CA ALA A 485 15.57 -18.80 -2.84
C ALA A 485 15.11 -20.18 -3.38
N SER A 486 14.60 -21.04 -2.50
CA SER A 486 14.21 -22.42 -2.83
C SER A 486 12.99 -22.49 -3.75
N ASP A 487 12.12 -21.49 -3.66
CA ASP A 487 10.90 -21.33 -4.47
C ASP A 487 11.08 -20.38 -5.66
N ALA A 488 12.32 -20.00 -5.98
CA ALA A 488 12.64 -18.98 -6.98
C ALA A 488 11.94 -19.23 -8.33
N GLY A 489 11.05 -18.31 -8.72
CA GLY A 489 10.37 -18.33 -10.02
C GLY A 489 9.15 -19.27 -10.12
N ARG A 490 8.63 -19.84 -9.01
CA ARG A 490 7.34 -20.57 -8.99
C ARG A 490 6.11 -19.69 -9.27
N PHE A 491 6.30 -18.38 -9.36
CA PHE A 491 5.26 -17.36 -9.21
C PHE A 491 5.27 -16.34 -10.38
N PHE A 492 4.16 -15.61 -10.52
CA PHE A 492 3.92 -14.57 -11.53
C PHE A 492 2.90 -13.56 -10.96
N SER A 493 3.28 -12.81 -9.92
CA SER A 493 2.50 -11.71 -9.34
C SER A 493 3.30 -11.01 -8.22
N ASP A 494 2.66 -10.08 -7.51
CA ASP A 494 3.19 -9.50 -6.27
C ASP A 494 2.91 -10.47 -5.09
N PRO A 495 3.89 -10.74 -4.20
CA PRO A 495 3.69 -11.65 -3.07
C PRO A 495 2.90 -10.93 -1.99
N LEU A 496 2.04 -11.65 -1.27
CA LEU A 496 1.25 -11.09 -0.18
C LEU A 496 1.63 -11.81 1.11
N ILE A 497 1.57 -11.11 2.23
CA ILE A 497 2.16 -11.56 3.49
C ILE A 497 1.19 -11.38 4.63
N ASP A 498 1.18 -12.34 5.56
CA ASP A 498 0.55 -12.16 6.85
C ASP A 498 1.55 -11.49 7.81
N ALA A 499 1.65 -10.15 7.70
CA ALA A 499 2.55 -9.37 8.54
C ALA A 499 2.20 -9.53 10.03
N ALA A 500 0.90 -9.45 10.36
CA ALA A 500 0.36 -9.61 11.72
C ALA A 500 0.81 -10.91 12.40
N ARG A 501 0.84 -12.04 11.67
CA ARG A 501 1.34 -13.31 12.21
C ARG A 501 2.83 -13.26 12.56
N LEU A 502 3.65 -12.59 11.74
CA LEU A 502 5.08 -12.46 12.01
C LEU A 502 5.31 -11.64 13.28
N GLU A 503 4.59 -10.54 13.49
CA GLU A 503 4.73 -9.71 14.70
C GLU A 503 4.31 -10.47 15.96
N ALA A 504 3.22 -11.25 15.87
CA ALA A 504 2.64 -11.94 17.03
C ALA A 504 3.31 -13.28 17.39
N SER A 505 4.07 -13.90 16.48
CA SER A 505 4.54 -15.28 16.66
C SER A 505 5.88 -15.64 16.02
N ASP A 506 6.55 -14.70 15.35
CA ASP A 506 7.77 -14.95 14.55
C ASP A 506 7.59 -16.06 13.49
N GLU A 507 6.34 -16.19 12.99
CA GLU A 507 5.95 -17.03 11.86
C GLU A 507 5.36 -16.18 10.73
N LEU A 508 5.83 -16.38 9.50
CA LEU A 508 5.36 -15.66 8.32
C LEU A 508 4.61 -16.62 7.39
N THR A 509 3.38 -16.27 7.01
CA THR A 509 2.74 -16.90 5.84
C THR A 509 2.94 -16.00 4.62
N VAL A 510 3.52 -16.55 3.55
CA VAL A 510 3.56 -15.90 2.23
C VAL A 510 2.47 -16.51 1.36
N TYR A 511 1.49 -15.70 0.99
CA TYR A 511 0.41 -16.01 0.07
C TYR A 511 0.88 -15.76 -1.38
N TYR A 512 0.62 -16.71 -2.30
CA TYR A 512 0.83 -16.51 -3.74
C TYR A 512 -0.08 -17.41 -4.62
N PRO A 513 -0.69 -16.89 -5.71
CA PRO A 513 -1.30 -17.72 -6.76
C PRO A 513 -0.26 -18.40 -7.65
N GLU A 514 -0.41 -19.70 -7.92
CA GLU A 514 0.56 -20.49 -8.70
C GLU A 514 0.54 -20.14 -10.20
N ARG A 515 1.73 -20.00 -10.81
CA ARG A 515 1.85 -19.62 -12.22
C ARG A 515 1.16 -20.64 -13.13
N GLY A 516 0.17 -20.18 -13.90
CA GLY A 516 -0.58 -20.98 -14.87
C GLY A 516 -1.58 -21.95 -14.24
N SER A 517 -1.97 -21.73 -12.99
CA SER A 517 -2.74 -22.67 -12.17
C SER A 517 -3.79 -21.94 -11.32
N VAL A 518 -4.96 -22.57 -11.13
CA VAL A 518 -6.01 -22.06 -10.22
C VAL A 518 -5.68 -22.27 -8.74
N ASN A 519 -4.52 -22.84 -8.42
CA ASN A 519 -4.10 -23.02 -7.04
C ASN A 519 -3.60 -21.70 -6.45
N ILE A 520 -3.94 -21.46 -5.19
CA ILE A 520 -3.36 -20.40 -4.37
C ILE A 520 -2.70 -21.08 -3.18
N TRP A 521 -1.46 -20.72 -2.88
CA TRP A 521 -0.61 -21.37 -1.88
C TRP A 521 -0.26 -20.42 -0.74
N GLY A 522 -0.11 -20.99 0.45
CA GLY A 522 0.48 -20.38 1.61
C GLY A 522 1.78 -21.11 1.93
N LEU A 523 2.90 -20.39 1.88
CA LEU A 523 4.20 -20.88 2.34
C LEU A 523 4.37 -20.47 3.80
N GLU A 524 4.61 -21.44 4.67
CA GLU A 524 4.81 -21.20 6.10
C GLU A 524 6.30 -21.11 6.41
N TYR A 525 6.72 -20.01 7.02
CA TYR A 525 8.08 -19.79 7.49
C TYR A 525 8.07 -19.52 9.00
N SER A 526 9.16 -19.87 9.68
CA SER A 526 9.50 -19.28 10.98
C SER A 526 10.83 -18.55 10.89
N LEU A 527 11.11 -17.68 11.86
CA LEU A 527 12.47 -17.22 12.08
C LEU A 527 13.38 -18.38 12.56
N LYS A 528 14.70 -18.17 12.53
CA LYS A 528 15.75 -19.13 12.91
C LYS A 528 16.47 -18.72 14.18
#